data_AF-A0A853FDM8-F1
#
_entry.id   AF-A0A853FDM8-F1
#
_cell.length_a   1.000
_cell.length_b   1.000
_cell.length_c   1.000
_cell.angle_alpha   90.00
_cell.angle_beta   90.00
_cell.angle_gamma   90.00
#
_symmetry.space_group_name_H-M   'P 1'
#
loop_
_entity.id
_entity.type
_entity.pdbx_description
1 polymer ?
#
loop_
_entity_poly.entity_id
_entity_poly.type
_entity_poly.pdbx_seq_one_letter_code
_entity_poly.pdbx_strand_id
1 'polypeptide(L)' 'MAPIPINGAGVYATRGGHLVFIRHFETGYEGMKAYGYSITGRRSDANAEWRAWHLDGRIYSGGGTEWDIVEAA' A
#
# COMPACT_ATOMS: atom_id res chain seq x y z
N MET A 1 4.52 -11.39 8.37
CA MET A 1 4.69 -10.10 9.08
C MET A 1 3.34 -9.45 9.27
N ALA A 2 3.11 -8.84 10.44
CA ALA A 2 1.88 -8.10 10.71
C ALA A 2 1.87 -6.78 9.91
N PRO A 3 0.70 -6.27 9.50
CA PRO A 3 0.61 -4.95 8.90
C PRO A 3 1.10 -3.86 9.85
N ILE A 4 1.72 -2.82 9.30
CA ILE A 4 2.22 -1.69 10.08
C ILE A 4 1.45 -0.40 9.79
N PRO A 5 1.37 0.54 10.75
CA PRO A 5 0.73 1.82 10.51
C PRO A 5 1.42 2.63 9.42
N ILE A 6 0.63 3.26 8.56
CA ILE A 6 1.09 4.23 7.57
C ILE A 6 1.14 5.60 8.25
N ASN A 7 2.33 6.15 8.41
CA ASN A 7 2.56 7.39 9.15
C ASN A 7 2.89 8.61 8.26
N GLY A 8 2.92 8.43 6.93
CA GLY A 8 3.17 9.53 6.00
C GLY A 8 3.31 9.07 4.55
N ALA A 9 3.52 10.03 3.65
CA ALA A 9 3.87 9.73 2.26
C ALA A 9 5.26 9.07 2.19
N GLY A 10 5.42 8.05 1.34
CA GLY A 10 6.66 7.29 1.28
C GLY A 10 6.55 5.99 0.51
N VAL A 11 7.68 5.28 0.44
CA VAL A 11 7.76 3.95 -0.15
C VAL A 11 7.65 2.90 0.96
N TYR A 12 6.77 1.93 0.76
CA TYR A 12 6.47 0.87 1.70
C TYR A 12 6.61 -0.50 1.01
N ALA A 13 6.95 -1.53 1.78
CA ALA A 13 6.95 -2.91 1.32
C ALA A 13 5.60 -3.57 1.65
N THR A 14 5.17 -4.48 0.79
CA THR A 14 3.98 -5.32 1.06
C THR A 14 4.38 -6.73 1.47
N ARG A 15 3.43 -7.47 2.06
CA ARG A 15 3.60 -8.89 2.41
C ARG A 15 3.99 -9.76 1.20
N GLY A 16 3.48 -9.44 0.02
CA GLY A 16 3.82 -10.12 -1.25
C GLY A 16 5.18 -9.73 -1.84
N GLY A 17 5.93 -8.84 -1.20
CA GLY A 17 7.22 -8.37 -1.69
C GLY A 17 7.11 -7.27 -2.75
N HIS A 18 5.96 -6.61 -2.88
CA HIS A 18 5.78 -5.47 -3.78
C HIS A 18 6.22 -4.17 -3.11
N LEU A 19 6.49 -3.15 -3.93
CA LEU A 19 6.70 -1.79 -3.47
C LEU A 19 5.45 -0.95 -3.71
N VAL A 20 5.12 -0.11 -2.73
CA VAL A 20 3.99 0.82 -2.79
C VAL A 20 4.50 2.22 -2.51
N PHE A 21 4.14 3.19 -3.35
CA PHE A 21 4.39 4.61 -3.10
C PHE A 21 3.09 5.31 -2.66
N ILE A 22 2.98 5.57 -1.36
CA ILE A 22 1.87 6.34 -0.76
C ILE A 22 2.15 7.82 -0.91
N ARG A 23 1.17 8.59 -1.39
CA ARG A 23 1.34 10.04 -1.65
C ARG A 23 0.15 10.92 -1.30
N HIS A 24 -1.02 10.35 -1.05
CA HIS A 24 -2.24 11.10 -0.85
C HIS A 24 -3.05 10.51 0.30
N PHE A 25 -3.65 11.37 1.11
CA PHE A 25 -4.47 10.97 2.25
C PHE A 25 -5.79 11.71 2.16
N GLU A 26 -6.89 10.98 2.31
CA GLU A 26 -8.24 11.54 2.22
C GLU A 26 -9.12 10.95 3.31
N THR A 27 -9.93 11.80 3.93
CA THR A 27 -10.96 11.38 4.88
C THR A 27 -12.24 11.07 4.11
N GLY A 28 -12.64 9.79 4.10
CA GLY A 28 -13.90 9.34 3.51
C GLY A 28 -14.92 8.89 4.57
N TYR A 29 -16.06 8.39 4.09
CA TYR A 29 -17.14 7.88 4.94
C TYR A 29 -16.70 6.76 5.91
N GLU A 30 -15.77 5.91 5.48
CA GLU A 30 -15.21 4.82 6.30
C GLU A 30 -13.92 5.19 7.03
N GLY A 31 -13.64 6.50 7.14
CA GLY A 31 -12.45 7.04 7.80
C GLY A 31 -11.34 7.44 6.84
N MET A 32 -10.16 7.70 7.41
CA MET A 32 -8.99 8.17 6.68
C MET A 32 -8.34 7.02 5.90
N LYS A 33 -8.08 7.27 4.61
CA LYS A 33 -7.40 6.33 3.71
C LYS A 33 -6.07 6.91 3.24
N ALA A 34 -5.11 6.03 3.02
CA ALA A 34 -3.86 6.33 2.33
C ALA A 34 -3.94 5.80 0.90
N TYR A 35 -3.60 6.64 -0.08
CA TYR A 35 -3.63 6.29 -1.50
C TYR A 35 -2.25 6.38 -2.12
N GLY A 36 -2.01 5.48 -3.05
CA GLY A 36 -0.72 5.34 -3.68
C GLY A 36 -0.71 4.41 -4.88
N TYR A 37 0.46 4.30 -5.50
CA TYR A 37 0.70 3.38 -6.59
C TYR A 37 1.42 2.14 -6.07
N SER A 38 0.84 0.97 -6.34
CA SER A 38 1.52 -0.31 -6.22
C SER A 38 2.33 -0.59 -7.47
N ILE A 39 3.57 -1.07 -7.29
CA ILE A 39 4.48 -1.44 -8.38
C ILE A 39 4.50 -2.96 -8.48
N THR A 40 4.01 -3.49 -9.60
CA THR A 40 4.04 -4.92 -9.94
C THR A 40 5.01 -5.19 -11.09
N GLY A 41 5.51 -6.42 -11.19
CA GLY A 41 6.36 -6.84 -12.31
C GLY A 41 7.87 -6.75 -12.04
N ARG A 42 8.66 -7.00 -13.09
CA ARG A 42 10.13 -6.94 -13.07
C ARG A 42 10.61 -5.58 -13.56
N ARG A 43 11.90 -5.28 -13.34
CA ARG A 43 12.51 -3.97 -13.67
C ARG A 43 12.28 -3.48 -15.11
N SER A 44 12.10 -4.39 -16.08
CA SER A 44 11.82 -4.08 -17.49
C SER A 44 10.35 -3.79 -17.80
N ASP A 45 9.42 -4.29 -16.98
CA ASP A 45 7.97 -4.37 -17.28
C ASP A 45 7.14 -4.00 -16.05
N ALA A 46 7.62 -3.02 -15.29
CA ALA A 46 6.96 -2.60 -14.06
C ALA A 46 5.62 -1.90 -14.39
N ASN A 47 4.52 -2.40 -13.82
CA ASN A 47 3.21 -1.78 -13.91
C ASN A 47 2.92 -1.02 -12.61
N ALA A 48 2.20 0.09 -12.73
CA ALA A 48 1.77 0.91 -11.61
C ALA A 48 0.24 0.91 -11.52
N GLU A 49 -0.31 0.50 -10.38
CA GLU A 49 -1.75 0.47 -10.14
C GLU A 49 -2.11 1.33 -8.94
N TRP A 50 -3.13 2.18 -9.10
CA TRP A 50 -3.64 3.01 -8.02
C TRP A 50 -4.47 2.19 -7.04
N ARG A 51 -4.15 2.30 -5.74
CA ARG A 51 -4.78 1.53 -4.67
C ARG A 51 -4.93 2.38 -3.41
N ALA A 52 -5.75 1.87 -2.47
CA ALA A 52 -6.02 2.50 -1.20
C ALA A 52 -5.75 1.53 -0.05
N TRP A 53 -5.24 2.05 1.06
CA TRP A 53 -4.97 1.33 2.29
C TRP A 53 -5.63 2.02 3.47
N HIS A 54 -6.02 1.22 4.46
CA HIS A 54 -6.28 1.72 5.80
C HIS A 54 -4.98 2.22 6.43
N LEU A 55 -5.08 3.14 7.39
CA LEU A 55 -3.90 3.65 8.10
C LEU A 55 -3.19 2.60 8.96
N ASP A 56 -3.81 1.44 9.21
CA ASP A 56 -3.17 0.30 9.89
C ASP A 56 -2.35 -0.60 8.94
N GLY A 57 -2.21 -0.20 7.68
CA GLY A 57 -1.43 -0.90 6.66
C GLY A 57 -2.20 -1.96 5.89
N ARG A 58 -3.44 -2.28 6.26
CA ARG A 58 -4.26 -3.25 5.51
C ARG A 58 -4.78 -2.65 4.21
N ILE A 59 -4.81 -3.45 3.15
CA ILE A 59 -5.41 -3.03 1.88
C ILE A 59 -6.91 -2.77 2.07
N TYR A 60 -7.40 -1.66 1.54
CA TYR A 60 -8.79 -1.24 1.73
C TYR A 60 -9.76 -2.07 0.87
N SER A 61 -9.49 -2.20 -0.43
CA SER A 61 -10.29 -3.01 -1.35
C SER A 61 -9.51 -3.39 -2.62
N GLY A 62 -9.95 -4.45 -3.31
CA GLY A 62 -9.38 -4.85 -4.62
C GLY A 62 -8.02 -5.56 -4.57
N GLY A 63 -7.58 -6.03 -3.41
CA GLY A 63 -6.35 -6.82 -3.26
C GLY A 63 -6.44 -7.79 -2.09
N GLY A 64 -5.78 -8.95 -2.21
CA GLY A 64 -5.61 -9.88 -1.11
C GLY A 64 -4.60 -9.39 -0.07
N THR A 65 -4.42 -10.14 1.02
CA THR A 65 -3.48 -9.78 2.11
C THR A 65 -2.00 -9.71 1.69
N GLU A 66 -1.66 -10.12 0.47
CA GLU A 66 -0.36 -9.87 -0.18
C GLU A 66 -0.06 -8.36 -0.33
N TRP A 67 -1.11 -7.53 -0.33
CA TRP A 67 -1.02 -6.08 -0.46
C TRP A 67 -0.97 -5.34 0.87
N ASP A 68 -1.05 -6.06 1.99
CA ASP A 68 -0.86 -5.46 3.31
C ASP A 68 0.56 -4.88 3.41
N ILE A 69 0.67 -3.62 3.82
CA ILE A 69 1.93 -2.94 4.09
C ILE A 69 2.52 -3.48 5.39
N VAL A 70 3.77 -3.92 5.33
CA VAL A 70 4.51 -4.56 6.43
C VAL A 70 5.87 -3.91 6.58
N GLU A 71 6.55 -4.20 7.69
CA GLU A 71 7.95 -3.81 7.88
C GLU A 71 8.85 -4.48 6.84
N ALA A 72 9.78 -3.74 6.25
CA ALA A 72 10.78 -4.30 5.36
C ALA A 72 11.80 -5.08 6.20
N ALA A 73 12.01 -6.35 5.86
CA ALA A 73 13.02 -7.21 6.49
C ALA A 73 14.45 -6.85 6.03
#